data_AF-A0A942EME2-F1
#
_entry.id   AF-A0A942EME2-F1
#
_cell.length_a   1.000
_cell.length_b   1.000
_cell.length_c   1.000
_cell.angle_alpha   90.00
_cell.angle_beta   90.00
_cell.angle_gamma   90.00
#
_symmetry.space_group_name_H-M   'P 1'
#
loop_
_entity.id
_entity.type
_entity.pdbx_description
1 polymer ?
#
loop_
_entity_poly.entity_id
_entity_poly.type
_entity_poly.pdbx_seq_one_letter_code
_entity_poly.pdbx_strand_id
1 'polypeptide(L)' 'IGGACGLTEPMKKKATALISLSPLTFTHQLTRVILLEQIYRALEIRRDSPYHR' A
#
# COMPACT_ATOMS: atom_id res chain seq x y z
N ILE A 1 4.12 -1.52 -6.57
CA ILE A 1 4.63 -0.14 -6.39
C ILE A 1 5.49 0.17 -7.61
N GLY A 2 5.17 1.22 -8.36
CA GLY A 2 5.93 1.59 -9.57
C GLY A 2 7.15 2.45 -9.24
N GLY A 3 8.06 2.61 -10.20
CA GLY A 3 9.19 3.54 -10.06
C GLY A 3 8.78 5.01 -10.12
N ALA A 4 9.74 5.92 -10.37
CA ALA A 4 9.48 7.36 -10.43
C ALA A 4 8.38 7.76 -11.44
N CYS A 5 8.24 7.02 -12.55
CA CYS A 5 7.23 7.25 -13.58
C CYS A 5 5.90 6.48 -13.33
N GLY A 6 5.74 5.83 -12.19
CA GLY A 6 4.53 5.09 -11.84
C GLY A 6 4.45 3.69 -12.48
N LEU A 7 3.21 3.18 -12.62
CA LEU A 7 2.91 1.88 -13.21
C LEU A 7 2.32 2.06 -14.62
N THR A 8 2.69 1.18 -15.53
CA THR A 8 2.17 1.20 -16.90
C THR A 8 0.71 0.72 -16.95
N GLU A 9 -0.06 1.24 -17.91
CA GLU A 9 -1.47 0.86 -18.09
C GLU A 9 -1.69 -0.65 -18.28
N PRO A 10 -0.85 -1.39 -19.06
CA PRO A 10 -1.00 -2.84 -19.16
C PRO A 10 -0.82 -3.56 -17.82
N MET A 11 0.06 -3.08 -16.94
CA MET A 11 0.24 -3.66 -15.60
C MET A 11 -0.97 -3.38 -14.71
N LYS A 12 -1.50 -2.14 -14.74
CA LYS A 12 -2.70 -1.79 -13.98
C LYS A 12 -3.90 -2.65 -14.39
N LYS A 13 -4.11 -2.87 -15.69
CA LYS A 13 -5.19 -3.71 -16.21
C LYS A 13 -5.06 -5.20 -15.84
N LYS A 14 -3.82 -5.69 -15.62
CA LYS A 14 -3.56 -7.07 -15.18
C LYS A 14 -3.68 -7.27 -13.67
N ALA A 15 -3.71 -6.20 -12.88
CA ALA A 15 -3.73 -6.31 -11.43
C ALA A 15 -5.11 -6.77 -10.95
N THR A 16 -5.14 -7.73 -10.03
CA THR A 16 -6.39 -8.18 -9.39
C THR A 16 -7.06 -7.08 -8.56
N ALA A 17 -6.25 -6.18 -7.99
CA ALA A 17 -6.73 -5.05 -7.22
C ALA A 17 -5.79 -3.85 -7.40
N LEU A 18 -6.38 -2.65 -7.38
CA LEU A 18 -5.67 -1.38 -7.30
C LEU A 18 -6.06 -0.72 -5.98
N ILE A 19 -5.08 -0.48 -5.12
CA ILE A 19 -5.29 0.10 -3.79
C ILE A 19 -4.66 1.49 -3.78
N SER A 20 -5.46 2.50 -3.42
CA SER A 20 -4.98 3.85 -3.15
C SER A 20 -4.62 3.98 -1.68
N LEU A 21 -3.39 4.39 -1.37
CA LEU A 21 -2.99 4.71 0.00
C LEU A 21 -3.47 6.10 0.44
N SER A 22 -3.57 7.04 -0.51
CA SER A 22 -3.95 8.44 -0.28
C SER A 22 -4.13 9.16 -1.63
N PRO A 23 -4.85 10.29 -1.70
CA PRO A 23 -4.80 11.22 -2.83
C PRO A 23 -3.43 11.92 -3.02
N LEU A 24 -2.54 11.86 -2.02
CA LEU A 24 -1.21 12.49 -2.07
C LEU A 24 -0.18 11.65 -2.85
N THR A 25 0.80 12.32 -3.45
CA THR A 25 1.95 11.67 -4.10
C THR A 25 3.07 11.45 -3.08
N PHE A 26 3.35 10.19 -2.75
CA PHE A 26 4.47 9.82 -1.87
C PHE A 26 5.72 9.43 -2.67
N THR A 27 6.90 9.62 -2.07
CA THR A 27 8.13 9.02 -2.62
C THR A 27 8.06 7.51 -2.53
N HIS A 28 8.71 6.81 -3.47
CA HIS A 28 8.69 5.35 -3.52
C HIS A 28 9.13 4.69 -2.19
N GLN A 29 10.14 5.27 -1.52
CA GLN A 29 10.63 4.77 -0.23
C GLN A 29 9.56 4.90 0.85
N LEU A 30 8.88 6.04 0.94
CA LEU A 30 7.82 6.26 1.92
C LEU A 30 6.61 5.36 1.65
N THR A 31 6.21 5.20 0.39
CA THR A 31 5.12 4.29 -0.01
C THR A 31 5.35 2.87 0.49
N ARG A 32 6.59 2.36 0.44
CA ARG A 32 6.93 1.02 0.96
C ARG A 32 6.74 0.92 2.46
N VAL A 33 7.18 1.92 3.22
CA VAL A 33 7.06 1.94 4.68
C VAL A 33 5.60 2.02 5.10
N ILE A 34 4.82 2.93 4.50
CA ILE A 34 3.39 3.06 4.76
C ILE A 34 2.67 1.74 4.44
N LEU A 35 2.92 1.15 3.26
CA LEU A 35 2.27 -0.11 2.89
C LEU A 35 2.60 -1.24 3.86
N LEU A 36 3.86 -1.37 4.29
CA LEU A 36 4.26 -2.38 5.27
C LEU A 36 3.55 -2.19 6.62
N GLU A 37 3.48 -0.96 7.10
CA GLU A 37 2.77 -0.64 8.35
C GLU A 37 1.27 -0.97 8.22
N GLN A 38 0.63 -0.63 7.10
CA GLN A 38 -0.78 -0.93 6.87
C GLN A 38 -1.06 -2.43 6.79
N ILE A 39 -0.16 -3.21 6.17
CA ILE A 39 -0.26 -4.68 6.17
C ILE A 39 -0.10 -5.23 7.59
N TYR A 40 0.88 -4.73 8.35
CA TYR A 40 1.06 -5.13 9.74
C TYR A 40 -0.17 -4.81 10.59
N ARG A 41 -0.70 -3.59 10.49
CA ARG A 41 -1.93 -3.17 11.15
C ARG A 41 -3.11 -4.08 10.80
N ALA A 42 -3.28 -4.44 9.53
CA ALA A 42 -4.32 -5.37 9.11
C ALA A 42 -4.18 -6.76 9.75
N LEU A 43 -2.95 -7.26 9.92
CA LEU A 43 -2.70 -8.51 10.63
C LEU A 43 -3.00 -8.40 12.13
N GLU A 44 -2.65 -7.30 12.76
CA GLU A 44 -2.92 -7.07 14.18
C GLU A 44 -4.43 -6.90 14.47
N ILE A 45 -5.18 -6.24 13.57
CA ILE A 45 -6.66 -6.21 13.61
C ILE A 45 -7.22 -7.63 13.53
N ARG A 46 -6.70 -8.46 12.61
CA ARG A 46 -7.14 -9.87 12.48
C ARG A 46 -6.80 -10.74 13.69
N ARG A 47 -5.89 -10.31 14.55
CA ARG A 47 -5.48 -11.01 15.78
C ARG A 47 -6.18 -10.47 17.03
N ASP A 48 -7.09 -9.51 16.88
CA ASP A 48 -7.70 -8.76 17.99
C ASP A 48 -6.64 -8.14 18.94
N SER A 49 -5.50 -7.74 18.37
CA SER A 49 -4.39 -7.14 19.11
C SER A 49 -4.66 -5.66 19.44
N PRO A 50 -4.26 -5.15 20.61
CA PRO A 50 -4.47 -3.74 20.97
C PRO A 50 -3.65 -2.75 20.13
N TYR A 51 -2.72 -3.20 19.28
CA TYR A 51 -1.83 -2.36 18.49
C TYR A 51 -2.56 -1.34 17.59
N HIS A 52 -3.74 -1.71 17.08
CA HIS A 52 -4.46 -0.89 16.12
C HIS A 52 -5.36 0.18 16.75
N ARG A 53 -5.37 0.31 18.09
CA ARG A 53 -6.16 1.31 18.81
C ARG A 53 -5.56 2.71 18.73
#